data_AF-A0A8T2G209-F1
#
_entry.id   AF-A0A8T2G209-F1
#
_cell.length_a   1.000
_cell.length_b   1.000
_cell.length_c   1.000
_cell.angle_alpha   90.00
_cell.angle_beta   90.00
_cell.angle_gamma   90.00
#
_symmetry.space_group_name_H-M   'P 1'
#
loop_
_entity.id
_entity.type
_entity.pdbx_description
1 polymer ?
#
loop_
_entity_poly.entity_id
_entity_poly.type
_entity_poly.pdbx_seq_one_letter_code
_entity_poly.pdbx_strand_id
1 'polypeptide(L)'
;MVPKKRIKLSHFDNSDLIAGYSKTLIGRCLNPRVQDMKTLLYMLRRIWQIEGKVAGAMVSLVRWSPSLNPNYPSDLTFWIRVLGVPIEFWADQTFREIGAALGSVQAVDVDAGRLRVTVDGFKPLSFETEIEYSNGEETTMFFAV
;
A
#
# COMPACT_ATOMS: atom_id res chain seq x y z
N MET A 1 -26.97 13.19 25.30
CA MET A 1 -26.32 13.68 24.07
C MET A 1 -25.66 15.01 24.36
N VAL A 2 -24.37 15.18 24.05
CA VAL A 2 -23.67 16.47 24.22
C VAL A 2 -24.03 17.38 23.03
N PRO A 3 -24.46 18.63 23.24
CA PRO A 3 -24.78 19.54 22.14
C PRO A 3 -23.52 19.86 21.31
N LYS A 4 -23.60 19.69 19.99
CA LYS A 4 -22.51 20.00 19.05
C LYS A 4 -22.78 21.35 18.37
N LYS A 5 -21.89 22.32 18.53
CA LYS A 5 -21.93 23.61 17.83
C LYS A 5 -21.25 23.48 16.47
N ARG A 6 -21.90 23.94 15.40
CA ARG A 6 -21.31 24.01 14.04
C ARG A 6 -20.87 25.45 13.78
N ILE A 7 -19.62 25.63 13.33
CA ILE A 7 -19.03 26.93 13.00
C ILE A 7 -18.45 26.80 11.59
N LYS A 8 -18.71 27.79 10.72
CA LYS A 8 -18.15 27.87 9.37
C LYS A 8 -16.95 28.82 9.39
N LEU A 9 -15.79 28.33 8.96
CA LEU A 9 -14.60 29.17 8.82
C LEU A 9 -14.67 29.95 7.51
N SER A 10 -14.19 31.20 7.52
CA SER A 10 -13.96 31.97 6.29
C SER A 10 -12.75 31.42 5.55
N HIS A 11 -12.74 31.57 4.23
CA HIS A 11 -11.56 31.27 3.43
C HIS A 11 -10.42 32.22 3.84
N PHE A 12 -9.20 31.69 3.92
CA PHE A 12 -7.98 32.46 4.11
C PHE A 12 -6.85 31.79 3.34
N ASP A 13 -5.86 32.58 2.95
CA ASP A 13 -4.67 32.08 2.27
C ASP A 13 -3.76 31.35 3.27
N ASN A 14 -3.44 30.09 2.97
CA ASN A 14 -2.63 29.21 3.81
C ASN A 14 -1.25 28.91 3.20
N SER A 15 -0.83 29.64 2.17
CA SER A 15 0.43 29.41 1.44
C SER A 15 1.66 29.45 2.35
N ASP A 16 1.77 30.44 3.24
CA ASP A 16 2.90 30.59 4.16
C ASP A 16 2.99 29.43 5.18
N LEU A 17 1.83 28.97 5.67
CA LEU A 17 1.75 27.81 6.55
C LEU A 17 2.22 26.55 5.82
N ILE A 18 1.79 26.36 4.58
CA ILE A 18 2.20 25.20 3.77
C ILE A 18 3.70 25.22 3.51
N ALA A 19 4.28 26.39 3.20
CA ALA A 19 5.70 26.55 2.98
C ALA A 19 6.54 26.17 4.23
N GLY A 20 6.07 26.56 5.42
CA GLY A 20 6.69 26.23 6.70
C GLY A 20 6.77 24.72 6.98
N TYR A 21 5.81 23.93 6.50
CA TYR A 21 5.77 22.48 6.67
C TYR A 21 6.34 21.67 5.49
N SER A 22 7.04 22.32 4.55
CA SER A 22 7.58 21.68 3.33
C SER A 22 8.50 20.48 3.58
N LYS A 23 9.11 20.39 4.77
CA LYS A 23 10.00 19.30 5.19
C LYS A 23 9.35 18.29 6.15
N THR A 24 8.08 18.47 6.46
CA THR A 24 7.35 17.59 7.40
C THR A 24 6.93 16.30 6.69
N LEU A 25 7.18 15.17 7.36
CA LEU A 25 6.64 13.85 6.99
C LEU A 25 5.57 13.45 8.00
N ILE A 26 4.48 12.87 7.50
CA ILE A 26 3.46 12.23 8.33
C ILE A 26 3.59 10.73 8.15
N GLY A 27 3.75 10.03 9.26
CA GLY A 27 3.67 8.57 9.33
C GLY A 27 2.35 8.14 9.95
N ARG A 28 1.65 7.18 9.33
CA ARG A 28 0.49 6.54 9.94
C ARG A 28 0.68 5.02 9.98
N CYS A 29 0.41 4.43 11.14
CA CYS A 29 0.34 2.97 11.30
C CYS A 29 -0.99 2.48 10.73
N LEU A 30 -0.94 1.51 9.83
CA LEU A 30 -2.02 1.34 8.86
C LEU A 30 -3.12 0.38 9.26
N ASN A 31 -2.97 -0.53 10.22
CA ASN A 31 -4.13 -1.16 10.86
C ASN A 31 -3.82 -1.81 12.22
N PRO A 32 -3.72 -1.06 13.33
CA PRO A 32 -3.28 -1.62 14.61
C PRO A 32 -4.17 -2.73 15.22
N ARG A 33 -5.41 -2.91 14.72
CA ARG A 33 -6.37 -3.88 15.25
C ARG A 33 -6.36 -5.22 14.50
N VAL A 34 -6.01 -5.20 13.21
CA VAL A 34 -5.96 -6.39 12.35
C VAL A 34 -4.52 -6.76 12.00
N GLN A 35 -3.62 -5.78 11.91
CA GLN A 35 -2.19 -5.96 11.86
C GLN A 35 -1.67 -6.00 13.31
N ASP A 36 -1.79 -7.17 13.96
CA ASP A 36 -1.09 -7.40 15.22
C ASP A 36 0.40 -7.22 14.98
N MET A 37 0.90 -6.09 15.45
CA MET A 37 2.27 -5.66 15.22
C MET A 37 3.27 -6.69 15.76
N LYS A 38 2.91 -7.45 16.80
CA LYS A 38 3.74 -8.56 17.32
C LYS A 38 3.86 -9.70 16.31
N THR A 39 2.73 -10.15 15.74
CA THR A 39 2.70 -11.24 14.77
C THR A 39 3.37 -10.85 13.44
N LEU A 40 3.13 -9.63 12.93
CA LEU A 40 3.79 -9.12 11.72
C LEU A 40 5.30 -8.96 11.91
N LEU A 41 5.75 -8.43 13.05
CA LEU A 41 7.18 -8.36 13.39
C LEU A 41 7.85 -9.73 13.43
N TYR A 42 7.11 -10.76 13.85
CA TYR A 42 7.61 -12.14 13.93
C TYR A 42 7.65 -12.81 12.55
N MET A 43 6.60 -12.68 11.75
CA MET A 43 6.45 -13.37 10.46
C MET A 43 7.24 -12.72 9.31
N LEU A 44 7.29 -11.38 9.25
CA LEU A 44 8.00 -10.66 8.19
C LEU A 44 9.50 -10.95 8.22
N ARG A 45 10.09 -11.13 9.40
CA ARG A 45 11.51 -11.49 9.53
C ARG A 45 11.84 -12.84 8.88
N ARG A 46 10.91 -13.80 8.91
CA ARG A 46 11.06 -15.12 8.27
C ARG A 46 10.86 -15.03 6.76
N ILE A 47 9.83 -14.30 6.30
CA ILE A 47 9.55 -14.10 4.86
C ILE A 47 10.71 -13.37 4.17
N TRP A 48 11.34 -12.42 4.87
CA TRP A 48 12.40 -11.56 4.31
C TRP A 48 13.82 -12.03 4.68
N GLN A 49 14.00 -13.12 5.43
CA GLN A 49 15.30 -13.65 5.88
C GLN A 49 16.17 -12.61 6.64
N ILE A 50 15.52 -11.72 7.41
CA ILE A 50 16.15 -10.61 8.14
C ILE A 50 16.08 -10.76 9.67
N GLU A 51 15.81 -11.97 10.17
CA GLU A 51 15.82 -12.26 11.61
C GLU A 51 17.09 -11.72 12.29
N GLY A 52 16.91 -10.90 13.32
CA GLY A 52 18.00 -10.28 14.08
C GLY A 52 18.60 -8.99 13.52
N LYS A 53 18.24 -8.55 12.29
CA LYS A 53 18.84 -7.36 11.65
C LYS A 53 17.98 -6.10 11.71
N VAL A 54 16.64 -6.23 11.65
CA VAL A 54 15.70 -5.08 11.63
C VAL A 54 14.38 -5.47 12.33
N ALA A 55 13.64 -4.49 12.86
CA ALA A 55 12.24 -4.63 13.30
C ALA A 55 11.35 -3.83 12.33
N GLY A 56 10.43 -4.49 11.61
CA GLY A 56 9.60 -3.86 10.59
C GLY A 56 8.18 -3.55 11.08
N ALA A 57 7.79 -2.28 11.05
CA ALA A 57 6.39 -1.85 11.11
C ALA A 57 6.01 -1.26 9.74
N MET A 58 4.84 -1.59 9.22
CA MET A 58 4.35 -0.97 7.99
C MET A 58 3.75 0.41 8.31
N VAL A 59 4.36 1.45 7.76
CA VAL A 59 3.97 2.85 7.97
C VAL A 59 3.78 3.49 6.60
N SER A 60 2.63 4.13 6.36
CA SER A 60 2.53 5.05 5.21
C SER A 60 3.26 6.32 5.60
N LEU A 61 4.31 6.64 4.84
CA LEU A 61 5.06 7.89 4.96
C LEU A 61 4.78 8.73 3.75
N VAL A 62 4.17 9.89 3.97
CA VAL A 62 3.90 10.87 2.91
C VAL A 62 4.45 12.23 3.31
N ARG A 63 4.79 13.04 2.30
CA ARG A 63 5.02 14.46 2.52
C ARG A 63 3.74 15.08 3.07
N TRP A 64 3.89 15.92 4.09
CA TRP A 64 2.77 16.62 4.67
C TRP A 64 2.05 17.44 3.60
N SER A 65 0.72 17.34 3.57
CA SER A 65 -0.15 18.19 2.77
C SER A 65 -1.41 18.51 3.58
N PRO A 66 -2.02 19.69 3.37
CA PRO A 66 -3.26 20.03 4.03
C PRO A 66 -4.37 19.07 3.58
N SER A 67 -4.80 18.20 4.49
CA SER A 67 -5.85 17.21 4.23
C SER A 67 -6.86 17.19 5.37
N LEU A 68 -8.13 17.33 5.03
CA LEU A 68 -9.26 17.16 5.95
C LEU A 68 -9.75 15.71 5.99
N ASN A 69 -9.11 14.82 5.24
CA ASN A 69 -9.51 13.42 5.16
C ASN A 69 -9.05 12.68 6.44
N PRO A 70 -9.97 12.16 7.26
CA PRO A 70 -9.62 11.44 8.49
C PRO A 70 -8.87 10.12 8.24
N ASN A 71 -8.85 9.63 7.00
CA ASN A 71 -8.12 8.43 6.59
C ASN A 71 -6.74 8.76 6.01
N TYR A 72 -6.37 10.03 5.84
CA TYR A 72 -5.05 10.38 5.34
C TYR A 72 -3.94 10.13 6.39
N PRO A 73 -2.76 9.63 5.99
CA PRO A 73 -2.49 8.88 4.76
C PRO A 73 -2.99 7.43 4.88
N SER A 74 -3.84 7.00 3.94
CA SER A 74 -4.31 5.61 3.77
C SER A 74 -3.53 4.90 2.68
N ASP A 75 -3.15 5.67 1.66
CA ASP A 75 -2.69 5.12 0.40
C ASP A 75 -1.22 4.71 0.54
N LEU A 76 -0.96 3.48 0.15
CA LEU A 76 0.35 2.90 0.09
C LEU A 76 0.71 2.64 -1.36
N THR A 77 1.64 3.41 -1.90
CA THR A 77 2.16 3.20 -3.25
C THR A 77 3.55 2.59 -3.18
N PHE A 78 3.71 1.36 -3.66
CA PHE A 78 5.00 0.68 -3.69
C PHE A 78 5.12 -0.21 -4.93
N TRP A 79 6.36 -0.59 -5.24
CA TRP A 79 6.63 -1.60 -6.25
C TRP A 79 6.47 -2.98 -5.61
N ILE A 80 5.85 -3.89 -6.33
CA ILE A 80 5.78 -5.31 -6.02
C ILE A 80 6.37 -6.09 -7.17
N ARG A 81 7.02 -7.20 -6.87
CA ARG A 81 7.42 -8.21 -7.84
C ARG A 81 6.36 -9.32 -7.85
N VAL A 82 5.87 -9.64 -9.04
CA VAL A 82 4.97 -10.77 -9.24
C VAL A 82 5.81 -12.02 -9.48
N LEU A 83 5.53 -13.07 -8.72
CA LEU A 83 6.20 -14.35 -8.82
C LEU A 83 5.17 -15.45 -9.13
N GLY A 84 5.60 -16.47 -9.86
CA GLY A 84 4.77 -17.64 -10.19
C GLY A 84 4.05 -17.57 -11.54
N VAL A 85 3.94 -16.40 -12.17
CA VAL A 85 3.36 -16.28 -13.52
C VAL A 85 4.35 -16.86 -14.56
N PRO A 86 3.96 -17.89 -15.34
CA PRO A 86 4.81 -18.43 -16.41
C PRO A 86 5.14 -17.38 -17.45
N ILE A 87 6.34 -17.45 -18.03
CA ILE A 87 6.87 -16.38 -18.88
C ILE A 87 6.05 -16.16 -20.16
N GLU A 88 5.33 -17.18 -20.64
CA GLU A 88 4.45 -17.07 -21.80
C GLU A 88 3.25 -16.14 -21.56
N PHE A 89 2.88 -15.94 -20.29
CA PHE A 89 1.80 -15.05 -19.86
C PHE A 89 2.31 -13.66 -19.42
N TRP A 90 3.59 -13.34 -19.63
CA TRP A 90 4.13 -12.02 -19.29
C TRP A 90 3.71 -10.98 -20.33
N ALA A 91 2.56 -10.35 -20.07
CA ALA A 91 2.03 -9.26 -20.87
C ALA A 91 1.57 -8.10 -19.97
N ASP A 92 1.73 -6.87 -20.43
CA ASP A 92 1.28 -5.66 -19.70
C ASP A 92 -0.17 -5.78 -19.22
N GLN A 93 -1.05 -6.33 -20.05
CA GLN A 93 -2.45 -6.57 -19.70
C GLN A 93 -2.61 -7.53 -18.51
N THR A 94 -1.91 -8.66 -18.49
CA THR A 94 -1.94 -9.64 -17.39
C THR A 94 -1.48 -9.01 -16.08
N PHE A 95 -0.37 -8.28 -16.11
CA PHE A 95 0.12 -7.56 -14.94
C PHE A 95 -0.87 -6.48 -14.46
N ARG A 96 -1.55 -5.77 -15.37
CA ARG A 96 -2.59 -4.80 -15.00
C ARG A 96 -3.80 -5.46 -14.35
N GLU A 97 -4.24 -6.60 -14.83
CA GLU A 97 -5.34 -7.36 -14.23
C GLU A 97 -4.99 -7.83 -12.82
N ILE A 98 -3.80 -8.39 -12.64
CA ILE A 98 -3.26 -8.76 -11.32
C ILE A 98 -3.21 -7.54 -10.39
N GLY A 99 -2.61 -6.45 -10.86
CA GLY A 99 -2.49 -5.24 -10.06
C GLY A 99 -3.84 -4.60 -9.75
N ALA A 100 -4.82 -4.70 -10.65
CA ALA A 100 -6.18 -4.20 -10.45
C ALA A 100 -6.95 -4.99 -9.37
N ALA A 101 -6.68 -6.29 -9.25
CA ALA A 101 -7.21 -7.11 -8.17
C ALA A 101 -6.65 -6.70 -6.79
N LEU A 102 -5.41 -6.21 -6.74
CA LEU A 102 -4.76 -5.73 -5.52
C LEU A 102 -5.13 -4.28 -5.16
N GLY A 103 -5.23 -3.41 -6.16
CA GLY A 103 -5.45 -1.97 -5.97
C GLY A 103 -5.36 -1.17 -7.26
N SER A 104 -4.98 0.11 -7.15
CA SER A 104 -4.85 0.98 -8.33
C SER A 104 -3.45 0.86 -8.94
N VAL A 105 -3.37 0.30 -10.15
CA VAL A 105 -2.10 0.18 -10.89
C VAL A 105 -1.61 1.57 -11.32
N GLN A 106 -0.37 1.88 -10.95
CA GLN A 106 0.31 3.13 -11.31
C GLN A 106 1.32 2.93 -12.45
N ALA A 107 2.00 1.78 -12.49
CA ALA A 107 2.97 1.44 -13.52
C ALA A 107 3.18 -0.07 -13.61
N VAL A 108 3.66 -0.53 -14.77
CA VAL A 108 4.02 -1.91 -15.04
C VAL A 108 5.42 -1.94 -15.65
N ASP A 109 6.27 -2.83 -15.18
CA ASP A 109 7.58 -3.17 -15.71
C ASP A 109 7.56 -4.67 -16.01
N VAL A 110 7.14 -5.01 -17.24
CA VAL A 110 6.94 -6.39 -17.68
C VAL A 110 8.26 -7.15 -17.66
N ASP A 111 9.35 -6.54 -18.15
CA ASP A 111 10.66 -7.19 -18.26
C ASP A 111 11.22 -7.59 -16.89
N ALA A 112 10.95 -6.81 -15.84
CA ALA A 112 11.35 -7.15 -14.47
C ALA A 112 10.28 -7.94 -13.68
N GLY A 113 9.10 -8.16 -14.26
CA GLY A 113 7.94 -8.72 -13.56
C GLY A 113 7.49 -7.88 -12.37
N ARG A 114 7.54 -6.54 -12.49
CA ARG A 114 7.23 -5.60 -11.41
C ARG A 114 6.00 -4.75 -11.71
N LEU A 115 5.24 -4.46 -10.66
CA LEU A 115 4.05 -3.63 -10.68
C LEU A 115 4.19 -2.53 -9.65
N ARG A 116 3.84 -1.30 -10.00
CA ARG A 116 3.64 -0.24 -9.02
C ARG A 116 2.16 -0.13 -8.74
N VAL A 117 1.74 -0.45 -7.52
CA VAL A 117 0.33 -0.44 -7.12
C VAL A 117 0.12 0.51 -5.95
N THR A 118 -1.05 1.15 -5.92
CA THR A 118 -1.55 1.90 -4.77
C THR A 118 -2.67 1.12 -4.11
N VAL A 119 -2.48 0.77 -2.84
CA VAL A 119 -3.44 -0.02 -2.05
C VAL A 119 -3.91 0.78 -0.83
N ASP A 120 -5.10 0.45 -0.33
CA ASP A 120 -5.63 0.99 0.92
C ASP A 120 -4.97 0.28 2.10
N GLY A 121 -4.11 1.00 2.82
CA GLY A 121 -3.37 0.46 3.97
C GLY A 121 -4.25 0.05 5.15
N PHE A 122 -5.51 0.50 5.22
CA PHE A 122 -6.43 0.03 6.27
C PHE A 122 -6.97 -1.36 5.99
N LYS A 123 -6.81 -1.88 4.78
CA LYS A 123 -7.22 -3.25 4.43
C LYS A 123 -6.04 -4.22 4.59
N PRO A 124 -6.30 -5.48 4.98
CA PRO A 124 -5.28 -6.52 4.95
C PRO A 124 -4.66 -6.62 3.55
N LEU A 125 -3.33 -6.76 3.49
CA LEU A 125 -2.62 -6.97 2.24
C LEU A 125 -2.64 -8.46 1.91
N SER A 126 -3.02 -8.79 0.67
CA SER A 126 -2.89 -10.15 0.14
C SER A 126 -1.51 -10.32 -0.47
N PHE A 127 -0.70 -11.22 0.10
CA PHE A 127 0.63 -11.56 -0.42
C PHE A 127 0.63 -12.85 -1.27
N GLU A 128 -0.51 -13.53 -1.28
CA GLU A 128 -0.78 -14.75 -2.05
C GLU A 128 -2.09 -14.56 -2.80
N THR A 129 -2.15 -14.99 -4.04
CA THR A 129 -3.36 -14.92 -4.88
C THR A 129 -3.35 -16.05 -5.89
N GLU A 130 -4.47 -16.76 -6.00
CA GLU A 130 -4.67 -17.78 -7.02
C GLU A 130 -5.19 -17.09 -8.30
N ILE A 131 -4.51 -17.34 -9.42
CA ILE A 131 -5.03 -16.99 -10.75
C ILE A 131 -5.62 -18.27 -11.35
N GLU A 132 -6.85 -18.18 -11.82
CA GLU A 132 -7.42 -19.11 -12.78
C GLU A 132 -7.21 -18.57 -14.20
N TYR A 133 -6.48 -19.32 -15.03
CA TYR A 133 -6.28 -18.99 -16.43
C TYR A 133 -7.48 -19.46 -17.28
N SER A 134 -7.62 -18.92 -18.49
CA SER A 134 -8.75 -19.26 -19.40
C SER A 134 -8.82 -20.73 -19.81
N ASN A 135 -7.74 -21.50 -19.63
CA ASN A 135 -7.67 -22.94 -19.87
C ASN A 135 -8.10 -23.77 -18.65
N GLY A 136 -8.47 -23.14 -17.53
CA GLY A 136 -8.84 -23.79 -16.27
C GLY A 136 -7.64 -24.22 -15.41
N GLU A 137 -6.41 -23.83 -15.79
CA GLU A 137 -5.24 -24.03 -14.93
C GLU A 137 -5.21 -22.97 -13.82
N GLU A 138 -4.86 -23.40 -12.62
CA GLU A 138 -4.68 -22.51 -11.47
C GLU A 138 -3.19 -22.34 -11.18
N THR A 139 -2.77 -21.13 -10.85
CA THR A 139 -1.42 -20.86 -10.35
C THR A 139 -1.46 -19.92 -9.17
N THR A 140 -0.77 -20.33 -8.11
CA THR A 140 -0.54 -19.49 -6.94
C THR A 140 0.56 -18.48 -7.24
N MET A 141 0.21 -17.20 -7.16
CA MET A 141 1.16 -16.10 -7.22
C MET A 141 1.55 -15.63 -5.83
N PHE A 142 2.77 -15.12 -5.75
CA PHE A 142 3.29 -14.45 -4.56
C PHE A 142 3.71 -13.03 -4.90
N PHE A 143 3.51 -12.12 -3.95
CA PHE A 143 3.97 -10.74 -4.05
C PHE A 143 5.14 -10.50 -3.09
N ALA A 144 6.24 -9.97 -3.62
CA ALA A 144 7.35 -9.44 -2.83
C ALA A 144 7.41 -7.92 -2.99
N VAL A 145 7.56 -7.19 -1.88
CA VAL A 145 7.72 -5.71 -1.87
C VAL A 145 9.20 -5.35 -1.94
#